data_AF-A0A6B3EWN2-F1
#
_entry.id   AF-A0A6B3EWN2-F1
#
_cell.length_a   1.000
_cell.length_b   1.000
_cell.length_c   1.000
_cell.angle_alpha   90.00
_cell.angle_beta   90.00
_cell.angle_gamma   90.00
#
_symmetry.space_group_name_H-M   'P 1'
#
loop_
_entity.id
_entity.type
_entity.pdbx_description
1 polymer ?
#
loop_
_entity_poly.entity_id
_entity_poly.type
_entity_poly.pdbx_seq_one_letter_code
_entity_poly.pdbx_strand_id
1 'polypeptide(L)' 'GDYIVHEQHGVGRYIEMVQRTVQGATREYLVVEYAPAKRGQPGDRLYIPTDQLEQITKYVGGEAPTLHRLG' A
#
# COMPACT_ATOMS: atom_id res chain seq x y z
N GLY A 1 -7.79 -4.58 8.92
CA GLY A 1 -7.09 -4.37 7.64
C GLY A 1 -5.69 -4.86 7.84
N ASP A 2 -5.22 -5.74 6.95
CA ASP A 2 -3.89 -6.32 7.04
C ASP A 2 -2.80 -5.26 6.81
N TYR A 3 -1.63 -5.48 7.43
CA TYR A 3 -0.45 -4.68 7.18
C TYR A 3 0.44 -5.39 6.16
N ILE A 4 1.05 -4.62 5.27
CA ILE A 4 1.98 -5.12 4.25
C ILE A 4 3.28 -4.33 4.35
N VAL A 5 4.38 -4.99 4.02
CA VAL A 5 5.71 -4.40 3.91
C VAL A 5 6.03 -4.30 2.44
N HIS A 6 6.23 -3.09 1.95
CA HIS A 6 6.77 -2.85 0.62
C HIS A 6 8.28 -2.67 0.73
N GLU A 7 9.06 -3.30 -0.15
CA GLU A 7 10.52 -3.25 -0.09
C GLU A 7 11.08 -1.81 -0.10
N GLN A 8 10.50 -0.93 -0.93
CA GLN A 8 10.94 0.47 -1.04
C GLN A 8 10.36 1.42 0.02
N HIS A 9 9.14 1.17 0.51
CA HIS A 9 8.41 2.15 1.34
C HIS A 9 8.19 1.69 2.79
N GLY A 10 8.48 0.43 3.09
CA GLY A 10 8.26 -0.18 4.40
C GLY A 10 6.78 -0.47 4.67
N VAL A 11 6.32 -0.27 5.92
CA VAL A 11 5.02 -0.77 6.35
C VAL A 11 3.88 0.15 5.94
N GLY A 12 2.94 -0.39 5.17
CA GLY A 12 1.68 0.20 4.79
C GLY A 12 0.48 -0.63 5.27
N ARG A 13 -0.71 -0.03 5.24
CA ARG A 13 -1.98 -0.68 5.55
C ARG A 13 -2.72 -1.03 4.27
N TYR A 14 -3.04 -2.29 4.07
CA TYR A 14 -3.93 -2.70 2.98
C TYR A 14 -5.34 -2.15 3.22
N ILE A 15 -5.90 -1.50 2.20
CA ILE A 15 -7.25 -0.93 2.22
C ILE A 15 -8.21 -1.81 1.41
N GLU A 16 -7.97 -1.94 0.11
CA GLU A 16 -8.85 -2.66 -0.82
C GLU A 16 -8.10 -3.00 -2.12
N MET A 17 -8.71 -3.85 -2.95
CA MET A 17 -8.26 -4.12 -4.32
C MET A 17 -9.22 -3.47 -5.30
N VAL A 18 -8.70 -2.71 -6.26
CA VAL A 18 -9.49 -2.01 -7.27
C VAL A 18 -9.05 -2.40 -8.67
N GLN A 19 -10.02 -2.58 -9.57
CA GLN A 19 -9.73 -2.69 -11.00
C GLN A 19 -9.74 -1.31 -11.63
N ARG A 20 -8.70 -0.98 -12.41
CA ARG A 20 -8.63 0.26 -13.18
C ARG A 20 -8.25 -0.04 -14.62
N THR A 21 -8.95 0.59 -15.55
CA THR A 21 -8.57 0.58 -16.96
C THR A 21 -7.60 1.72 -17.22
N VAL A 22 -6.35 1.38 -17.52
CA VAL A 22 -5.28 2.35 -17.85
C VAL A 22 -4.82 2.05 -19.27
N GLN A 23 -4.87 3.06 -20.15
CA GLN A 23 -4.48 2.94 -21.56
C GLN A 23 -5.20 1.79 -22.32
N GLY A 24 -6.47 1.55 -22.01
CA GLY A 24 -7.29 0.51 -22.66
C GLY A 24 -7.07 -0.91 -22.13
N ALA A 25 -6.18 -1.12 -21.16
CA ALA A 25 -6.01 -2.39 -20.46
C ALA A 25 -6.58 -2.30 -19.04
N THR A 26 -7.48 -3.23 -18.68
CA THR A 26 -7.94 -3.38 -17.29
C THR A 26 -6.88 -4.09 -16.48
N ARG A 27 -6.43 -3.46 -15.41
CA ARG A 27 -5.44 -4.00 -14.47
C ARG A 27 -5.98 -3.91 -13.05
N GLU A 28 -5.51 -4.82 -12.21
CA GLU A 28 -5.84 -4.84 -10.80
C GLU A 28 -4.76 -4.13 -10.00
N TYR A 29 -5.18 -3.35 -9.02
CA TYR A 29 -4.30 -2.59 -8.15
C TYR A 29 -4.69 -2.84 -6.70
N LEU A 30 -3.71 -3.12 -5.86
CA LEU A 30 -3.86 -3.05 -4.42
C LEU A 30 -3.72 -1.60 -3.97
N VAL A 31 -4.68 -1.15 -3.16
CA VAL A 31 -4.65 0.15 -2.51
C VAL A 31 -4.05 -0.02 -1.12
N VAL A 32 -2.90 0.61 -0.92
CA VAL A 32 -2.20 0.62 0.37
C VAL A 32 -2.11 2.05 0.88
N GLU A 33 -2.44 2.25 2.15
CA GLU A 33 -2.34 3.54 2.84
C GLU A 33 -1.10 3.57 3.74
N TYR A 34 -0.32 4.63 3.59
CA TYR A 34 0.89 4.92 4.35
C TYR A 34 0.65 6.07 5.34
N ALA A 35 1.63 6.30 6.20
CA ALA A 35 1.57 7.43 7.13
C ALA A 35 1.51 8.75 6.36
N PRO A 36 0.74 9.73 6.85
CA PRO A 36 0.61 11.01 6.18
C PRO A 36 1.95 11.74 6.14
N ALA A 37 2.27 12.33 4.99
CA ALA A 37 3.47 13.16 4.83
C ALA A 37 3.54 14.33 5.83
N LYS A 38 2.39 14.88 6.23
CA LYS A 38 2.26 15.98 7.20
C LYS A 38 1.23 15.68 8.28
N ARG A 39 1.51 16.11 9.51
CA ARG A 39 0.58 15.98 10.64
C ARG A 39 -0.74 16.68 10.32
N GLY A 40 -1.85 15.97 10.45
CA GLY A 40 -3.20 16.48 10.17
C GLY A 40 -3.65 16.31 8.71
N GLN A 41 -2.84 15.69 7.84
CA GLN A 41 -3.26 15.31 6.49
C GLN A 41 -3.74 13.85 6.45
N PRO A 42 -4.57 13.49 5.45
CA PRO A 42 -4.90 12.09 5.19
C PRO A 42 -3.64 11.27 4.86
N GLY A 43 -3.69 9.97 5.14
CA GLY A 43 -2.62 9.04 4.78
C GLY A 43 -2.40 8.99 3.27
N ASP A 44 -1.14 8.81 2.87
CA ASP A 44 -0.77 8.74 1.45
C ASP A 44 -1.16 7.38 0.88
N ARG A 45 -1.89 7.36 -0.24
CA ARG A 45 -2.35 6.12 -0.88
C ARG A 45 -1.49 5.76 -2.07
N LEU A 46 -1.00 4.53 -2.07
CA LEU A 46 -0.24 3.93 -3.16
C LEU A 46 -1.08 2.87 -3.86
N TYR A 47 -1.04 2.87 -5.20
CA TYR A 47 -1.69 1.87 -6.04
C TYR A 47 -0.62 0.94 -6.60
N ILE A 48 -0.55 -0.27 -6.06
CA ILE A 48 0.46 -1.25 -6.44
C ILE A 48 -0.20 -2.20 -7.45
N PRO A 49 0.29 -2.29 -8.69
CA PRO A 49 -0.26 -3.22 -9.65
C PRO A 49 0.03 -4.67 -9.22
N THR A 50 -0.87 -5.60 -9.56
CA THR A 50 -0.77 -7.00 -9.12
C THR A 50 0.42 -7.78 -9.72
N ASP A 51 1.10 -7.23 -10.72
CA ASP A 51 2.36 -7.77 -11.24
C ASP A 51 3.56 -7.47 -10.32
N GLN A 52 3.45 -6.47 -9.43
CA GLN A 52 4.50 -6.09 -8.47
C GLN A 52 4.26 -6.64 -7.06
N LEU A 53 3.39 -7.65 -6.92
CA LEU A 53 3.08 -8.26 -5.62
C LEU A 53 4.29 -8.94 -4.97
N GLU A 54 5.27 -9.35 -5.76
CA GLU A 54 6.55 -9.89 -5.29
C GLU A 54 7.35 -8.91 -4.42
N GLN A 55 7.19 -7.60 -4.61
CA GLN A 55 7.83 -6.55 -3.81
C GLN A 55 7.07 -6.23 -2.51
N ILE A 56 5.95 -6.92 -2.26
CA ILE A 56 5.19 -6.78 -1.02
C ILE A 56 5.18 -8.09 -0.25
N THR A 57 5.36 -7.98 1.06
CA THR A 57 5.26 -9.11 1.99
C THR A 57 4.19 -8.81 3.03
N LYS A 58 3.39 -9.81 3.41
CA LYS A 58 2.45 -9.63 4.52
C LYS A 58 3.23 -9.36 5.81
N TYR A 59 2.87 -8.32 6.54
CA TYR A 59 3.47 -8.04 7.83
C TYR A 59 3.00 -9.06 8.87
N VAL A 60 3.94 -9.73 9.53
CA VAL A 60 3.68 -10.78 10.55
C VAL A 60 4.16 -10.38 11.96
N GLY A 61 4.54 -9.12 12.16
CA GLY A 61 5.18 -8.61 13.39
C GLY A 61 4.22 -8.00 14.42
N GLY A 62 3.27 -8.76 14.96
CA GLY A 62 2.43 -8.28 16.08
C GLY A 62 1.35 -7.24 15.71
N GLU A 63 0.58 -6.81 16.72
CA GLU A 63 -0.77 -6.23 16.54
C GLU A 63 -0.84 -4.82 15.90
N ALA A 64 0.24 -4.03 15.89
CA ALA A 64 0.17 -2.65 15.36
C ALA A 64 1.55 -2.07 14.97
N PRO A 65 2.04 -2.29 13.74
CA PRO A 65 3.21 -1.58 13.26
C PRO A 65 2.93 -0.09 13.03
N THR A 66 3.97 0.73 13.21
CA THR A 66 3.94 2.13 12.78
C THR A 66 3.96 2.20 11.26
N LEU A 67 3.01 2.92 10.66
CA LEU A 67 3.02 3.16 9.22
C LEU A 67 4.21 4.04 8.83
N HIS A 68 4.90 3.68 7.75
CA HIS A 68 5.98 4.49 7.19
C HIS A 68 5.41 5.55 6.24
N ARG A 69 6.16 6.63 6.01
CA ARG A 69 5.78 7.68 5.04
C ARG A 69 6.24 7.26 3.64
N LEU A 70 5.48 7.66 2.63
CA LEU A 70 5.92 7.54 1.24
C LEU A 70 7.07 8.54 1.01
N GLY A 71 8.29 8.04 0.79
CA GLY A 71 9.50 8.86 0.66
C GLY A 71 10.58 8.13 -0.11
#